data_AF-A0A955YIX4-F1
#
_entry.id   AF-A0A955YIX4-F1
#
_cell.length_a   1.000
_cell.length_b   1.000
_cell.length_c   1.000
_cell.angle_alpha   90.00
_cell.angle_beta   90.00
_cell.angle_gamma   90.00
#
_symmetry.space_group_name_H-M   'P 1'
#
loop_
_entity.id
_entity.type
_entity.pdbx_description
1 polymer ?
#
loop_
_entity_poly.entity_id
_entity_poly.type
_entity_poly.pdbx_seq_one_letter_code
_entity_poly.pdbx_strand_id
1 'polypeptide(L)'
;MEVNGSAVVVRCGDLDPRANASHADRQDATEDGAVAIAIALIRAGTDLDVVQRSWKGTGFDYFLTSGTGNAPFEGSACLEVSGILAEDDLSMRRRVAAKVKQVDAGDGALPGYVVVVGFSLPRAAVKSVP
;
A
#
# COMPACT_ATOMS: atom_id res chain seq x y z
N MET A 1 17.48 3.93 -3.26
CA MET A 1 16.53 3.80 -2.15
C MET A 1 17.07 2.67 -1.29
N GLU A 2 17.81 2.99 -0.24
CA GLU A 2 18.39 1.96 0.64
C GLU A 2 17.35 1.55 1.67
N VAL A 3 16.90 0.30 1.59
CA VAL A 3 15.96 -0.27 2.56
C VAL A 3 16.75 -1.02 3.61
N ASN A 4 17.21 -0.27 4.61
CA ASN A 4 17.63 -0.79 5.91
C ASN A 4 16.95 0.05 7.00
N GLY A 5 15.70 -0.31 7.32
CA GLY A 5 15.00 0.15 8.53
C GLY A 5 14.68 1.65 8.65
N SER A 6 14.69 2.44 7.58
CA SER A 6 14.59 3.91 7.67
C SER A 6 13.42 4.45 6.86
N ALA A 7 12.62 5.31 7.49
CA ALA A 7 11.49 6.00 6.90
C ALA A 7 11.87 6.70 5.58
N VAL A 8 11.07 6.51 4.54
CA VAL A 8 11.21 7.18 3.25
C VAL A 8 10.39 8.46 3.28
N VAL A 9 11.05 9.61 3.09
CA VAL A 9 10.37 10.91 3.01
C VAL A 9 10.13 11.25 1.55
N VAL A 10 8.87 11.22 1.14
CA VAL A 10 8.42 11.74 -0.16
C VAL A 10 8.10 13.22 -0.01
N ARG A 11 8.71 14.07 -0.84
CA ARG A 11 8.42 15.51 -0.89
C ARG A 11 7.61 15.81 -2.15
N CYS A 12 6.34 16.19 -2.00
CA CYS A 12 5.57 16.76 -3.09
C CYS A 12 5.95 18.25 -3.26
N GLY A 13 6.09 18.69 -4.50
CA GLY A 13 6.16 20.12 -4.83
C GLY A 13 4.78 20.78 -4.75
N ASP A 14 4.71 22.07 -5.10
CA ASP A 14 3.44 22.79 -5.18
C ASP A 14 2.51 22.13 -6.22
N LEU A 15 1.30 21.78 -5.78
CA LEU A 15 0.27 21.26 -6.67
C LEU A 15 -0.35 22.42 -7.46
N ASP A 16 -0.35 22.31 -8.80
CA ASP A 16 -1.05 23.30 -9.61
C ASP A 16 -2.58 23.23 -9.38
N PRO A 17 -3.34 24.31 -9.61
CA PRO A 17 -4.79 24.31 -9.39
C PRO A 17 -5.56 23.25 -10.20
N ARG A 18 -5.02 22.82 -11.35
CA ARG A 18 -5.64 21.79 -12.19
C ARG A 18 -5.45 20.41 -11.59
N ALA A 19 -4.32 20.13 -10.95
CA ALA A 19 -4.09 18.87 -10.23
C ALA A 19 -5.11 18.71 -9.09
N ASN A 20 -5.41 19.78 -8.35
CA ASN A 20 -6.47 19.76 -7.34
C ASN A 20 -7.86 19.56 -7.97
N ALA A 21 -8.14 20.21 -9.10
CA ALA A 21 -9.44 20.08 -9.76
C ALA A 21 -9.65 18.68 -10.38
N SER A 22 -8.62 18.08 -10.96
CA SER A 22 -8.69 16.75 -11.58
C SER A 22 -8.76 15.60 -10.56
N HIS A 23 -8.42 15.89 -9.29
CA HIS A 23 -8.47 14.96 -8.17
C HIS A 23 -9.28 15.55 -7.00
N ALA A 24 -10.40 16.20 -7.33
CA ALA A 24 -11.25 16.89 -6.35
C ALA A 24 -11.93 15.93 -5.36
N ASP A 25 -12.15 14.67 -5.76
CA ASP A 25 -12.50 13.62 -4.82
C ASP A 25 -11.26 13.26 -3.99
N ARG A 26 -11.21 13.83 -2.78
CA ARG A 26 -10.08 13.66 -1.87
C ARG A 26 -9.89 12.22 -1.43
N GLN A 27 -10.97 11.42 -1.38
CA GLN A 27 -10.86 10.03 -0.96
C GLN A 27 -10.18 9.22 -2.07
N ASP A 28 -10.67 9.33 -3.30
CA ASP A 28 -10.06 8.64 -4.44
C ASP A 28 -8.61 9.09 -4.66
N ALA A 29 -8.34 10.40 -4.59
CA ALA A 29 -6.99 10.95 -4.69
C ALA A 29 -6.03 10.38 -3.63
N THR A 30 -6.52 10.21 -2.40
CA THR A 30 -5.75 9.68 -1.28
C THR A 30 -5.46 8.19 -1.47
N GLU A 31 -6.44 7.41 -1.95
CA GLU A 31 -6.25 5.98 -2.20
C GLU A 31 -5.32 5.76 -3.41
N ASP A 32 -5.49 6.49 -4.51
CA ASP A 32 -4.62 6.40 -5.69
C ASP A 32 -3.16 6.77 -5.35
N GLY A 33 -2.97 7.84 -4.58
CA GLY A 33 -1.65 8.23 -4.09
C GLY A 33 -1.02 7.15 -3.20
N ALA A 34 -1.82 6.51 -2.35
CA ALA A 34 -1.35 5.45 -1.47
C ALA A 34 -0.94 4.20 -2.26
N VAL A 35 -1.68 3.84 -3.31
CA VAL A 35 -1.34 2.74 -4.22
C VAL A 35 0.02 2.98 -4.86
N ALA A 36 0.26 4.18 -5.39
CA ALA A 36 1.54 4.51 -6.00
C ALA A 36 2.72 4.36 -5.03
N ILE A 37 2.58 4.87 -3.81
CA ILE A 37 3.62 4.78 -2.77
C ILE A 37 3.79 3.33 -2.30
N ALA A 38 2.71 2.56 -2.14
CA ALA A 38 2.78 1.17 -1.73
C ALA A 38 3.55 0.30 -2.74
N ILE A 39 3.28 0.47 -4.03
CA ILE A 39 4.01 -0.23 -5.10
C ILE A 39 5.51 0.09 -5.02
N ALA A 40 5.86 1.38 -4.85
CA ALA A 40 7.25 1.80 -4.73
C ALA A 40 7.94 1.19 -3.50
N LEU A 41 7.25 1.13 -2.36
CA LEU A 41 7.77 0.54 -1.13
C LEU A 41 7.99 -0.97 -1.25
N ILE A 42 7.04 -1.70 -1.83
CA ILE A 42 7.17 -3.14 -2.05
C ILE A 42 8.37 -3.44 -2.96
N ARG A 43 8.45 -2.80 -4.12
CA ARG A 43 9.55 -3.00 -5.09
C ARG A 43 10.93 -2.69 -4.54
N ALA A 44 11.02 -1.73 -3.63
CA ALA A 44 12.30 -1.31 -3.08
C ALA A 44 12.70 -2.07 -1.82
N GLY A 45 11.72 -2.55 -1.05
CA GLY A 45 11.94 -3.18 0.25
C GLY A 45 11.77 -4.69 0.29
N THR A 46 11.39 -5.29 -0.83
CA THR A 46 11.21 -6.73 -0.98
C THR A 46 11.65 -7.17 -2.38
N ASP A 47 11.80 -8.46 -2.60
CA ASP A 47 12.03 -9.03 -3.94
C ASP A 47 10.71 -9.25 -4.72
N LEU A 48 9.63 -8.60 -4.30
CA LEU A 48 8.28 -8.75 -4.85
C LEU A 48 7.87 -7.57 -5.73
N ASP A 49 6.95 -7.84 -6.66
CA ASP A 49 6.31 -6.84 -7.50
C ASP A 49 4.79 -7.08 -7.62
N VAL A 50 4.02 -6.02 -7.89
CA VAL A 50 2.57 -6.09 -8.14
C VAL A 50 2.31 -6.62 -9.55
N VAL A 51 1.56 -7.71 -9.63
CA VAL A 51 1.23 -8.36 -10.91
C VAL A 51 -0.22 -8.18 -11.34
N GLN A 52 -1.14 -8.16 -10.38
CA GLN A 52 -2.56 -8.15 -10.68
C GLN A 52 -3.37 -7.51 -9.53
N ARG A 53 -4.44 -6.81 -9.88
CA ARG A 53 -5.48 -6.38 -8.92
C ARG A 53 -6.43 -7.54 -8.58
N SER A 54 -6.76 -7.69 -7.31
CA SER A 54 -7.70 -8.70 -6.85
C SER A 54 -9.13 -8.40 -7.32
N TRP A 55 -9.98 -9.42 -7.25
CA TRP A 55 -11.43 -9.23 -7.34
C TRP A 55 -11.96 -8.62 -6.04
N LYS A 56 -13.05 -7.85 -6.12
CA LYS A 56 -13.71 -7.35 -4.92
C LYS A 56 -14.13 -8.51 -4.01
N GLY A 57 -13.89 -8.37 -2.70
CA GLY A 57 -14.29 -9.34 -1.69
C GLY A 57 -13.21 -10.35 -1.27
N THR A 58 -11.99 -10.27 -1.82
CA THR A 58 -10.87 -11.14 -1.41
C THR A 58 -10.17 -10.71 -0.12
N GLY A 59 -10.42 -9.50 0.37
CA GLY A 59 -9.82 -8.96 1.60
C GLY A 59 -8.46 -8.28 1.42
N PHE A 60 -7.95 -8.22 0.19
CA PHE A 60 -6.72 -7.52 -0.20
C PHE A 60 -6.87 -6.88 -1.60
N ASP A 61 -6.05 -5.89 -1.96
CA ASP A 61 -6.14 -5.16 -3.24
C ASP A 61 -5.35 -5.78 -4.40
N TYR A 62 -4.15 -6.33 -4.15
CA TYR A 62 -3.25 -6.80 -5.21
C TYR A 62 -2.59 -8.14 -4.88
N PHE A 63 -2.25 -8.89 -5.94
CA PHE A 63 -1.35 -10.02 -5.88
C PHE A 63 0.09 -9.58 -6.14
N LEU A 64 1.01 -10.20 -5.41
CA LEU A 64 2.45 -10.00 -5.53
C LEU A 64 3.15 -11.27 -6.01
N THR A 65 4.25 -11.14 -6.77
CA THR A 65 5.14 -12.25 -7.12
C THR A 65 6.60 -11.82 -7.11
N SER A 66 7.52 -12.79 -7.00
CA SER A 66 8.96 -12.54 -7.15
C SER A 66 9.38 -12.57 -8.62
N GLY A 67 10.38 -11.76 -8.99
CA GLY A 67 10.82 -11.50 -10.37
C GLY A 67 11.37 -12.69 -11.19
N THR A 68 11.10 -13.93 -10.80
CA THR A 68 11.53 -15.15 -11.51
C THR A 68 10.39 -16.14 -11.78
N GLY A 69 9.15 -15.84 -11.41
CA GLY A 69 8.00 -16.71 -11.65
C GLY A 69 7.59 -16.77 -13.13
N ASN A 70 7.96 -17.84 -13.83
CA ASN A 70 7.57 -18.08 -15.23
C ASN A 70 6.09 -18.46 -15.44
N ALA A 71 5.29 -18.50 -14.37
CA ALA A 71 3.87 -18.85 -14.44
C ALA A 71 3.01 -17.61 -14.19
N PRO A 72 1.99 -17.33 -15.01
CA PRO A 72 1.24 -16.08 -14.93
C PRO A 72 0.38 -15.90 -13.66
N PHE A 73 0.33 -16.85 -12.71
CA PHE A 73 -0.64 -16.80 -11.61
C PHE A 73 -0.22 -17.48 -10.29
N GLU A 74 1.07 -17.71 -10.02
CA GLU A 74 1.49 -18.06 -8.66
C GLU A 74 1.74 -16.77 -7.88
N GLY A 75 0.64 -16.13 -7.46
CA GLY A 75 0.70 -15.04 -6.48
C GLY A 75 1.31 -15.60 -5.20
N SER A 76 2.54 -15.18 -4.88
CA SER A 76 3.28 -15.68 -3.71
C SER A 76 2.95 -14.90 -2.43
N ALA A 77 2.30 -13.74 -2.58
CA ALA A 77 1.83 -12.89 -1.49
C ALA A 77 0.68 -11.98 -1.96
N CYS A 78 -0.02 -11.36 -1.02
CA CYS A 78 -1.01 -10.33 -1.27
C CYS A 78 -0.59 -8.97 -0.70
N LEU A 79 -1.14 -7.90 -1.25
CA LEU A 79 -0.93 -6.53 -0.82
C LEU A 79 -2.28 -5.85 -0.59
N GLU A 80 -2.46 -5.33 0.61
CA GLU A 80 -3.58 -4.48 0.99
C GLU A 80 -3.10 -3.05 1.23
N VAL A 81 -3.76 -2.07 0.59
CA VAL A 81 -3.34 -0.67 0.61
C VAL A 81 -4.37 0.18 1.37
N SER A 82 -3.88 1.23 2.01
CA SER A 82 -4.75 2.31 2.45
C SER A 82 -4.06 3.66 2.42
N GLY A 83 -4.72 4.63 1.80
CA GLY A 83 -4.45 6.04 2.05
C GLY A 83 -5.23 6.55 3.24
N ILE A 84 -4.61 7.43 4.04
CA ILE A 84 -5.28 8.20 5.09
C ILE A 84 -4.72 9.62 5.19
N LEU A 85 -5.57 10.57 5.57
CA LEU A 85 -5.16 11.91 5.99
C LEU A 85 -4.81 11.92 7.50
N ALA A 86 -4.05 10.94 7.98
CA ALA A 86 -3.82 10.76 9.42
C ALA A 86 -2.87 11.79 10.02
N GLU A 87 -3.36 12.53 11.01
CA GLU A 87 -2.60 13.59 11.69
C GLU A 87 -1.73 13.08 12.85
N ASP A 88 -1.89 11.81 13.27
CA ASP A 88 -1.16 11.23 14.40
C ASP A 88 -0.84 9.72 14.28
N ASP A 89 0.08 9.26 15.13
CA ASP A 89 0.57 7.87 15.16
C ASP A 89 -0.49 6.85 15.61
N LEU A 90 -1.45 7.26 16.44
CA LEU A 90 -2.50 6.37 16.93
C LEU A 90 -3.47 6.00 15.80
N SER A 91 -3.84 6.99 15.00
CA SER A 91 -4.68 6.84 13.81
C SER A 91 -4.01 5.93 12.79
N MET A 92 -2.71 6.13 12.55
CA MET A 92 -1.90 5.25 11.70
C MET A 92 -1.93 3.79 12.18
N ARG A 93 -1.63 3.56 13.47
CA ARG A 93 -1.60 2.21 14.08
C ARG A 93 -2.97 1.52 14.02
N ARG A 94 -4.04 2.25 14.31
CA ARG A 94 -5.41 1.74 14.22
C ARG A 94 -5.76 1.32 12.80
N ARG A 95 -5.36 2.10 11.80
CA ARG A 95 -5.60 1.77 10.39
C ARG A 95 -4.83 0.52 9.97
N VAL A 96 -3.54 0.42 10.32
CA VAL A 96 -2.74 -0.79 10.07
C VAL A 96 -3.42 -2.01 10.71
N ALA A 97 -3.80 -1.93 11.98
CA ALA A 97 -4.45 -3.04 12.67
C ALA A 97 -5.79 -3.45 12.03
N ALA A 98 -6.57 -2.49 11.52
CA ALA A 98 -7.82 -2.77 10.81
C ALA A 98 -7.56 -3.48 9.46
N LYS A 99 -6.56 -3.04 8.69
CA LYS A 99 -6.18 -3.66 7.41
C LYS A 99 -5.62 -5.08 7.58
N VAL A 100 -4.80 -5.30 8.62
CA VAL A 100 -4.33 -6.66 8.97
C VAL A 100 -5.52 -7.60 9.19
N LYS A 101 -6.52 -7.17 9.97
CA LYS A 101 -7.74 -7.97 10.17
C LYS A 101 -8.53 -8.23 8.88
N GLN A 102 -8.48 -7.31 7.90
CA GLN A 102 -9.15 -7.51 6.61
C GLN A 102 -8.46 -8.60 5.78
N VAL A 103 -7.13 -8.59 5.76
CA VAL A 103 -6.32 -9.63 5.13
C VAL A 103 -6.54 -10.99 5.82
N ASP A 104 -6.49 -11.02 7.16
CA ASP A 104 -6.69 -12.25 7.96
C ASP A 104 -8.08 -12.87 7.76
N ALA A 105 -9.11 -12.03 7.58
CA ALA A 105 -10.49 -12.48 7.35
C ALA A 105 -10.77 -12.83 5.88
N GLY A 106 -9.85 -12.50 4.97
CA GLY A 106 -9.90 -12.87 3.56
C GLY A 106 -9.55 -14.34 3.34
N ASP A 107 -9.33 -14.70 2.08
CA ASP A 107 -8.95 -16.06 1.69
C ASP A 107 -7.46 -16.29 2.02
N GLY A 108 -7.16 -16.39 3.32
CA GLY A 108 -5.86 -16.30 4.01
C GLY A 108 -4.84 -17.40 3.69
N ALA A 109 -4.73 -17.79 2.43
CA ALA A 109 -3.79 -18.79 1.94
C ALA A 109 -2.41 -18.21 1.58
N LEU A 110 -2.27 -16.88 1.50
CA LEU A 110 -1.05 -16.21 1.04
C LEU A 110 -0.49 -15.24 2.09
N PRO A 111 0.85 -15.16 2.25
CA PRO A 111 1.50 -14.12 3.04
C PRO A 111 1.02 -12.71 2.63
N GLY A 112 0.75 -11.86 3.61
CA GLY A 112 0.17 -10.53 3.38
C GLY A 112 1.10 -9.37 3.68
N TYR A 113 1.06 -8.34 2.85
CA TYR A 113 1.65 -7.03 3.12
C TYR A 113 0.54 -6.01 3.31
N VAL A 114 0.58 -5.28 4.42
CA VAL A 114 -0.28 -4.12 4.67
C VAL A 114 0.55 -2.86 4.55
N VAL A 115 0.17 -1.97 3.63
CA VAL A 115 0.79 -0.66 3.48
C VAL A 115 -0.25 0.42 3.76
N VAL A 116 0.04 1.25 4.77
CA VAL A 116 -0.75 2.44 5.08
C VAL A 116 0.11 3.67 4.82
N VAL A 117 -0.47 4.66 4.13
CA VAL A 117 0.22 5.89 3.75
C VAL A 117 -0.54 7.10 4.31
N GLY A 118 0.16 7.91 5.11
CA GLY A 118 -0.32 9.16 5.67
C GLY A 118 0.13 10.36 4.84
N PHE A 119 -0.81 11.25 4.49
CA PHE A 119 -0.52 12.41 3.63
C PHE A 119 -0.49 13.78 4.33
N SER A 120 -1.02 13.92 5.54
CA SER A 120 -0.93 15.20 6.30
C SER A 120 0.46 15.44 6.90
N LEU A 121 1.16 14.36 7.24
CA LEU A 121 2.60 14.32 7.47
C LEU A 121 3.13 13.13 6.65
N PRO A 122 3.91 13.34 5.57
CA PRO A 122 4.32 12.25 4.68
C PRO A 122 5.00 11.12 5.46
N ARG A 123 4.27 10.03 5.69
CA ARG A 123 4.69 8.88 6.48
C ARG A 123 4.12 7.63 5.84
N ALA A 124 4.92 6.57 5.80
CA ALA A 124 4.48 5.26 5.36
C ALA A 124 4.90 4.21 6.38
N ALA A 125 4.03 3.24 6.61
CA ALA A 125 4.31 2.07 7.44
C ALA A 125 4.00 0.81 6.64
N VAL A 126 4.92 -0.15 6.69
CA VAL A 126 4.79 -1.45 6.06
C VAL A 126 4.84 -2.51 7.15
N LYS A 127 3.92 -3.47 7.09
CA LYS A 127 3.91 -4.63 7.98
C LYS A 127 3.66 -5.91 7.18
N SER A 128 4.54 -6.90 7.34
CA SER A 128 4.30 -8.26 6.89
C SER A 128 3.41 -8.99 7.89
N VAL A 129 2.46 -9.78 7.38
CA VAL A 129 1.49 -10.58 8.13
C VAL A 129 1.67 -12.05 7.72
N PRO A 130 1.64 -13.00 8.67
CA PRO A 130 1.70 -14.44 8.37
C PRO A 130 0.62 -14.90 7.40
#